data_AF-A0A377ZW65-F1
#
_entry.id   AF-A0A377ZW65-F1
#
_cell.length_a   1.000
_cell.length_b   1.000
_cell.length_c   1.000
_cell.angle_alpha   90.00
_cell.angle_beta   90.00
_cell.angle_gamma   90.00
#
_symmetry.space_group_name_H-M   'P 1'
#
loop_
_entity.id
_entity.type
_entity.pdbx_description
1 polymer ?
#
loop_
_entity_poly.entity_id
_entity_poly.type
_entity_poly.pdbx_seq_one_letter_code
_entity_poly.pdbx_strand_id
1 'polypeptide(L)' 'MVDIARQAMVDCDIEPQMKPIRGGTDGAQLSFMGLPCPNLFTGGYNYHGKHEFVTLEGMEKAVQVIVRIAELTAARKGH' A
#
# COMPACT_ATOMS: atom_id res chain seq x y z
N MET A 1 4.77 -1.92 10.75
CA MET A 1 4.23 -2.20 9.41
C MET A 1 4.36 -1.01 8.47
N VAL A 2 3.87 0.19 8.86
CA VAL A 2 3.96 1.40 8.02
C VAL A 2 5.38 1.70 7.55
N ASP A 3 6.38 1.53 8.42
CA ASP A 3 7.78 1.74 8.04
C ASP A 3 8.29 0.78 6.96
N ILE A 4 7.80 -0.47 6.97
CA ILE A 4 8.16 -1.48 5.96
C ILE A 4 7.52 -1.11 4.63
N ALA A 5 6.24 -0.71 4.63
CA ALA A 5 5.55 -0.25 3.44
C ALA A 5 6.24 0.99 2.82
N ARG A 6 6.62 1.96 3.65
CA ARG A 6 7.35 3.15 3.22
C ARG A 6 8.72 2.78 2.64
N GLN A 7 9.46 1.88 3.27
CA GLN A 7 10.75 1.43 2.73
C GLN A 7 10.58 0.68 1.42
N ALA A 8 9.57 -0.20 1.30
CA ALA A 8 9.30 -0.93 0.07
C ALA A 8 8.96 -0.01 -1.10
N MET A 9 8.22 1.08 -0.85
CA MET A 9 7.96 2.10 -1.87
C MET A 9 9.26 2.78 -2.33
N VAL A 10 10.13 3.19 -1.38
CA VAL A 10 11.43 3.80 -1.70
C VAL A 10 12.32 2.84 -2.50
N ASP A 11 12.39 1.57 -2.10
CA ASP A 11 13.15 0.53 -2.80
C ASP A 11 12.65 0.25 -4.23
N CYS A 12 11.40 0.62 -4.53
CA CYS A 12 10.78 0.51 -5.85
C CYS A 12 10.79 1.83 -6.64
N ASP A 13 11.58 2.82 -6.21
CA ASP A 13 11.69 4.16 -6.78
C ASP A 13 10.36 4.96 -6.74
N ILE A 14 9.58 4.79 -5.67
CA ILE A 14 8.29 5.47 -5.46
C ILE A 14 8.40 6.38 -4.24
N GLU A 15 8.21 7.68 -4.44
CA GLU A 15 8.11 8.65 -3.33
C GLU A 15 6.83 8.39 -2.51
N PRO A 16 6.93 8.04 -1.20
CA PRO A 16 5.77 7.72 -0.39
C PRO A 16 4.90 8.94 -0.09
N GLN A 17 3.65 8.94 -0.55
CA GLN A 17 2.69 10.01 -0.26
C GLN A 17 1.69 9.61 0.82
N MET A 18 1.92 10.10 2.05
CA MET A 18 1.02 9.86 3.17
C MET A 18 -0.16 10.85 3.14
N LYS A 19 -1.33 10.37 2.70
CA LYS A 19 -2.57 11.17 2.65
C LYS A 19 -3.65 10.57 3.54
N PRO A 20 -4.39 11.39 4.31
CA PRO A 20 -5.48 10.88 5.13
C PRO A 20 -6.66 10.42 4.27
N ILE A 21 -7.27 9.31 4.66
CA ILE A 21 -8.54 8.85 4.08
C ILE A 21 -9.68 9.58 4.79
N ARG A 22 -10.53 10.29 4.04
CA ARG A 22 -11.71 11.00 4.57
C ARG A 22 -12.93 10.08 4.55
N GLY A 23 -12.89 9.01 5.34
CA GLY A 23 -13.93 7.99 5.40
C GLY A 23 -13.46 6.74 6.16
N GLY A 24 -14.35 5.76 6.28
CA GLY A 24 -14.03 4.45 6.85
C GLY A 24 -13.31 3.54 5.84
N THR A 25 -12.51 2.62 6.36
CA THR A 25 -11.94 1.50 5.60
C THR A 25 -12.02 0.24 6.45
N ASP A 26 -12.03 -0.93 5.81
CA ASP A 26 -11.91 -2.20 6.52
C ASP A 26 -10.64 -2.23 7.38
N GLY A 27 -9.54 -1.69 6.85
CA GLY A 27 -8.27 -1.55 7.57
C GLY A 27 -8.38 -0.75 8.87
N ALA A 28 -9.21 0.30 8.91
CA ALA A 28 -9.46 1.06 10.14
C ALA A 28 -10.19 0.22 11.19
N GLN A 29 -11.20 -0.57 10.79
CA GLN A 29 -11.89 -1.49 11.71
C GLN A 29 -10.98 -2.62 12.18
N LEU A 30 -10.26 -3.28 11.26
CA LEU A 30 -9.30 -4.34 11.60
C LEU A 30 -8.21 -3.84 12.55
N SER A 31 -7.74 -2.60 12.36
CA SER A 31 -6.77 -1.98 13.26
C SER A 31 -7.32 -1.79 14.67
N PHE A 32 -8.59 -1.41 14.80
CA PHE A 32 -9.28 -1.36 16.09
C PHE A 32 -9.42 -2.75 16.74
N MET A 33 -9.55 -3.80 15.94
CA MET A 33 -9.60 -5.20 16.38
C MET A 33 -8.23 -5.82 16.69
N GLY A 34 -7.14 -5.05 16.63
CA GLY A 34 -5.79 -5.51 16.95
C GLY A 34 -4.97 -6.00 15.76
N LEU A 35 -5.43 -5.79 14.52
CA LEU A 35 -4.67 -6.08 13.30
C LEU A 35 -4.34 -4.77 12.55
N PRO A 36 -3.19 -4.13 12.82
CA PRO A 36 -2.77 -2.94 12.09
C PRO A 36 -2.76 -3.16 10.58
N CYS A 37 -3.59 -2.43 9.85
CA CYS A 37 -3.87 -2.68 8.44
C CYS A 37 -3.89 -1.36 7.65
N PRO A 38 -2.73 -0.86 7.20
CA PRO A 38 -2.65 0.34 6.36
C PRO A 38 -3.08 0.06 4.91
N ASN A 39 -3.58 1.08 4.22
CA ASN A 39 -3.86 1.00 2.78
C ASN A 39 -2.61 1.28 1.94
N LEU A 40 -2.51 0.58 0.80
CA LEU A 40 -1.55 0.85 -0.27
C LEU A 40 -2.26 1.39 -1.51
N PHE A 41 -1.50 1.98 -2.43
CA PHE A 41 -2.02 2.43 -3.72
C PHE A 41 -2.24 1.26 -4.68
N THR A 42 -2.99 1.51 -5.75
CA THR A 42 -3.29 0.52 -6.81
C THR A 42 -2.94 1.00 -8.22
N GLY A 43 -2.62 2.29 -8.37
CA GLY A 43 -2.43 2.95 -9.68
C GLY A 43 -3.73 3.44 -10.33
N GLY A 44 -4.88 3.25 -9.67
CA GLY A 44 -6.20 3.66 -10.17
C GLY A 44 -6.61 5.07 -9.75
N TYR A 45 -7.55 5.65 -10.51
CA TYR A 45 -8.08 6.99 -10.35
C TYR A 45 -9.60 7.03 -10.58
N ASN A 46 -10.27 8.07 -10.06
CA ASN A 46 -11.70 8.35 -10.26
C ASN A 46 -12.66 7.20 -9.90
N TYR A 47 -12.36 6.50 -8.80
CA TYR A 47 -13.16 5.36 -8.31
C TYR A 47 -14.67 5.67 -8.22
N HIS A 48 -15.49 4.66 -8.53
CA HIS A 48 -16.95 4.69 -8.45
C HIS A 48 -17.62 5.61 -9.48
N GLY A 49 -17.12 5.63 -10.72
CA GLY A 49 -17.74 6.38 -11.80
C GLY A 49 -17.33 5.91 -13.19
N LYS A 50 -18.04 6.38 -14.21
CA LYS A 50 -17.77 6.05 -15.63
C LYS A 50 -16.40 6.51 -16.14
N HIS A 51 -15.69 7.33 -15.37
CA HIS A 51 -14.34 7.83 -15.70
C HIS A 51 -13.26 7.14 -14.86
N GLU A 52 -13.58 6.04 -14.19
CA GLU A 52 -12.63 5.22 -13.47
C GLU A 52 -11.63 4.60 -14.45
N PHE A 53 -10.34 4.72 -14.16
CA PHE A 53 -9.28 4.17 -14.99
C PHE A 53 -8.04 3.82 -14.16
N VAL A 54 -7.15 3.04 -14.77
CA VAL A 54 -5.90 2.58 -14.17
C VAL A 54 -4.81 2.53 -15.24
N THR A 55 -3.54 2.68 -14.82
CA THR A 55 -2.37 2.50 -15.70
C THR A 55 -1.73 1.14 -15.45
N LEU A 56 -1.22 0.50 -16.50
CA LEU A 56 -0.57 -0.81 -16.38
C LEU A 56 0.69 -0.72 -15.52
N GLU A 57 1.47 0.34 -15.72
CA GLU A 57 2.70 0.62 -14.98
C GLU A 57 2.41 0.88 -13.50
N GLY A 58 1.30 1.56 -13.19
CA GLY A 58 0.84 1.77 -11.82
C GLY A 58 0.49 0.45 -11.11
N MET A 59 -0.15 -0.48 -11.83
CA MET A 59 -0.45 -1.82 -11.32
C MET A 59 0.82 -2.62 -11.10
N GLU A 60 1.76 -2.59 -12.05
CA GLU A 60 3.06 -3.27 -11.93
C GLU A 60 3.83 -2.76 -10.69
N LYS A 61 3.86 -1.44 -10.49
CA LYS A 61 4.47 -0.84 -9.29
C LYS A 61 3.79 -1.26 -8.00
N ALA A 62 2.47 -1.41 -7.96
CA ALA A 62 1.77 -1.92 -6.78
C ALA A 62 2.20 -3.38 -6.47
N VAL A 63 2.34 -4.23 -7.50
CA VAL A 63 2.84 -5.61 -7.33
C VAL A 63 4.28 -5.61 -6.80
N GLN A 64 5.18 -4.80 -7.37
CA GLN A 64 6.57 -4.68 -6.92
C GLN A 64 6.65 -4.31 -5.43
N VAL A 65 5.84 -3.33 -5.00
CA VAL A 65 5.78 -2.92 -3.59
C VAL A 65 5.27 -4.04 -2.68
N ILE A 66 4.24 -4.78 -3.09
CA ILE A 66 3.71 -5.91 -2.30
C ILE A 66 4.77 -6.99 -2.11
N VAL A 67 5.46 -7.39 -3.19
CA VAL A 67 6.55 -8.38 -3.13
C VAL A 67 7.66 -7.87 -2.21
N ARG A 68 8.05 -6.60 -2.35
CA ARG A 68 9.12 -6.00 -1.55
C ARG A 68 8.77 -5.92 -0.06
N ILE A 69 7.51 -5.65 0.29
CA ILE A 69 7.03 -5.70 1.68
C ILE A 69 7.22 -7.11 2.26
N ALA A 70 6.89 -8.15 1.51
CA ALA A 70 7.05 -9.53 1.95
C ALA A 70 8.53 -9.88 2.18
N GLU A 71 9.41 -9.50 1.25
CA GLU A 71 10.87 -9.68 1.37
C GLU A 71 11.44 -8.99 2.62
N LEU A 72 11.15 -7.69 2.80
CA LEU A 72 11.63 -6.92 3.95
C LEU A 72 11.10 -7.47 5.27
N THR A 73 9.87 -7.97 5.28
CA THR A 73 9.26 -8.59 6.47
C THR A 73 9.95 -9.91 6.81
N ALA A 74 10.25 -10.74 5.82
CA ALA A 74 10.97 -11.99 6.02
C ALA A 74 12.40 -11.75 6.53
N ALA A 75 13.11 -10.79 5.94
CA ALA A 75 14.46 -10.42 6.36
C ALA A 75 14.51 -9.93 7.82
N ARG A 76 13.50 -9.19 8.28
CA ARG A 76 13.41 -8.75 9.68
C ARG A 76 13.17 -9.86 10.69
N LYS A 77 12.50 -10.95 10.31
CA LYS A 77 12.21 -12.09 11.20
C LYS A 77 13.37 -13.08 11.34
N GLY A 78 14.50 -12.85 10.65
CA GLY A 78 15.72 -13.63 10.79
C GLY A 78 16.61 -13.26 11.99
N HIS A 79 16.09 -12.44 12.92
CA HIS A 79 16.68 -12.07 14.21
C HIS A 79 15.70 -12.38 15.34
#